data_AF-A0AA39Q0F1-F1
#
_entry.id   AF-A0AA39Q0F1-F1
#
_cell.length_a   1.000
_cell.length_b   1.000
_cell.length_c   1.000
_cell.angle_alpha   90.00
_cell.angle_beta   90.00
_cell.angle_gamma   90.00
#
_symmetry.space_group_name_H-M   'P 1'
#
loop_
_entity.id
_entity.type
_entity.pdbx_description
1 polymer ?
#
loop_
_entity_poly.entity_id
_entity_poly.type
_entity_poly.pdbx_seq_one_letter_code
_entity_poly.pdbx_strand_id
1 'polypeptide(L)'
;TSMETKYYYAGLPSSPVLVARTSTTPWAMPMCLEAYHKPKQLYPVFKHKLNPLWDGDLVHRVHACLDELDVNWTSTDAVRIGEAREPTSASIILWICVVPLSLSREDGCTAAFRCREVLREFCITD
;
A
#
# COMPACT_ATOMS: atom_id res chain seq x y z
N THR A 1 4.14 5.04 -14.98
CA THR A 1 5.21 5.96 -15.45
C THR A 1 6.22 6.20 -14.34
N SER A 2 7.46 6.60 -14.65
CA SER A 2 8.50 6.91 -13.65
C SER A 2 8.08 7.96 -12.62
N MET A 3 7.23 8.92 -13.03
CA MET A 3 6.70 9.98 -12.17
C MET A 3 5.82 9.46 -11.04
N GLU A 4 4.87 8.57 -11.33
CA GLU A 4 4.04 7.95 -10.31
C GLU A 4 4.91 7.23 -9.27
N THR A 5 5.89 6.45 -9.73
CA THR A 5 6.82 5.75 -8.84
C THR A 5 7.57 6.68 -7.88
N LYS A 6 7.95 7.86 -8.35
CA LYS A 6 8.66 8.85 -7.54
C LYS A 6 7.75 9.66 -6.62
N TYR A 7 6.52 9.96 -7.04
CA TYR A 7 5.66 10.95 -6.38
C TYR A 7 4.39 10.37 -5.76
N TYR A 8 4.12 9.07 -5.91
CA TYR A 8 2.91 8.45 -5.34
C TYR A 8 2.80 8.69 -3.83
N TYR A 9 3.92 8.55 -3.09
CA TYR A 9 3.97 8.75 -1.64
C TYR A 9 4.47 10.13 -1.21
N ALA A 10 4.42 11.13 -2.10
CA ALA A 10 4.83 12.49 -1.77
C ALA A 10 4.08 13.00 -0.53
N GLY A 11 4.83 13.55 0.44
CA GLY A 11 4.29 14.01 1.72
C GLY A 11 4.62 13.11 2.92
N LEU A 12 5.00 11.84 2.69
CA LEU A 12 5.47 10.97 3.76
C LEU A 12 6.93 11.28 4.15
N PRO A 13 7.32 11.16 5.43
CA PRO A 13 8.64 11.58 5.92
C PRO A 13 9.84 11.00 5.16
N SER A 14 9.76 9.73 4.73
CA SER A 14 10.84 9.04 4.00
C SER A 14 10.75 9.18 2.47
N SER A 15 9.70 9.82 1.95
CA SER A 15 9.41 9.91 0.50
C SER A 15 9.62 8.56 -0.23
N PRO A 16 8.94 7.49 0.21
CA PRO A 16 9.20 6.15 -0.31
C PRO A 16 8.82 6.04 -1.78
N VAL A 17 9.51 5.16 -2.49
CA VAL A 17 9.28 4.89 -3.91
C VAL A 17 8.19 3.83 -4.05
N LEU A 18 7.22 4.07 -4.95
CA LEU A 18 6.21 3.07 -5.26
C LEU A 18 6.75 2.01 -6.21
N VAL A 19 6.87 0.78 -5.71
CA VAL A 19 7.18 -0.41 -6.50
C VAL A 19 5.95 -0.86 -7.30
N ALA A 20 4.84 -1.15 -6.62
CA ALA A 20 3.60 -1.62 -7.24
C ALA A 20 2.37 -1.26 -6.40
N ARG A 21 1.19 -1.25 -7.03
CA ARG A 21 -0.14 -1.12 -6.39
C ARG A 21 -1.19 -1.87 -7.19
N THR A 22 -2.26 -2.30 -6.52
CA THR A 22 -3.37 -3.06 -7.14
C THR A 22 -4.56 -2.20 -7.58
N SER A 23 -4.61 -0.93 -7.15
CA SER A 23 -5.66 0.00 -7.57
C SER A 23 -5.60 0.24 -9.08
N THR A 24 -6.77 0.22 -9.74
CA THR A 24 -6.93 0.51 -11.17
C THR A 24 -7.17 1.99 -11.45
N THR A 25 -7.39 2.81 -10.41
CA THR A 25 -7.55 4.26 -10.55
C THR A 25 -6.26 4.85 -11.13
N PRO A 26 -6.32 5.56 -12.28
CA PRO A 26 -5.14 6.22 -12.83
C PRO A 26 -4.54 7.20 -11.85
N TRP A 27 -3.21 7.20 -11.71
CA TRP A 27 -2.53 8.23 -10.93
C TRP A 27 -2.44 9.50 -11.77
N ALA A 28 -2.93 10.60 -11.23
CA ALA A 28 -2.79 11.93 -11.81
C ALA A 28 -1.62 12.65 -11.13
N MET A 29 -0.72 13.22 -11.94
CA MET A 29 0.28 14.11 -11.40
C MET A 29 -0.44 15.33 -10.79
N PRO A 30 -0.10 15.72 -9.54
CA PRO A 30 -0.55 16.99 -8.99
C PRO A 30 0.07 18.14 -9.81
N MET A 31 -0.64 18.62 -10.82
CA MET A 31 -0.15 19.63 -11.78
C MET A 31 -0.30 21.09 -11.29
N CYS A 32 -1.09 21.33 -10.24
CA CYS A 32 -1.30 22.68 -9.70
C CYS A 32 -0.33 22.99 -8.55
N LEU A 33 0.10 24.24 -8.41
CA LEU A 33 0.85 24.74 -7.25
C LEU A 33 0.10 24.40 -5.94
N GLU A 34 -1.24 24.43 -5.97
CA GLU A 34 -2.14 24.04 -4.86
C GLU A 34 -2.17 22.52 -4.60
N ALA A 35 -1.83 21.70 -5.60
CA ALA A 35 -1.76 20.24 -5.44
C ALA A 35 -0.47 19.78 -4.73
N TYR A 36 0.54 20.66 -4.60
CA TYR A 36 1.64 20.47 -3.65
C TYR A 36 1.17 20.61 -2.18
N HIS A 37 -0.02 21.15 -1.92
CA HIS A 37 -0.52 21.38 -0.55
C HIS A 37 -1.23 20.18 0.07
N LYS A 38 -1.41 19.08 -0.67
CA LYS A 38 -2.10 17.89 -0.16
C LYS A 38 -1.14 16.70 -0.02
N PRO A 39 -0.15 16.78 0.89
CA PRO A 39 0.76 15.68 1.14
C PRO A 39 -0.03 14.45 1.57
N LYS A 40 0.44 13.25 1.17
CA LYS A 40 -0.14 12.03 1.74
C LYS A 40 0.15 11.94 3.22
N GLN A 41 -0.82 11.43 3.95
CA GLN A 41 -0.71 11.13 5.37
C GLN A 41 -1.26 9.74 5.66
N LEU A 42 -0.66 9.10 6.66
CA LEU A 42 -1.08 7.82 7.19
C LEU A 42 -2.06 8.04 8.34
N TYR A 43 -3.10 7.22 8.37
CA TYR A 43 -4.07 7.21 9.44
C TYR A 43 -4.27 5.78 9.95
N PRO A 44 -4.62 5.61 11.22
CA PRO A 44 -5.01 4.31 11.76
C PRO A 44 -6.28 3.78 11.10
N VAL A 45 -6.37 2.45 10.97
CA VAL A 45 -7.58 1.76 10.53
C VAL A 45 -8.45 1.50 11.76
N PHE A 46 -9.63 2.13 11.82
CA PHE A 46 -10.61 1.89 12.89
C PHE A 46 -11.88 1.27 12.34
N LYS A 47 -12.52 0.40 13.15
CA LYS A 47 -13.84 -0.19 12.88
C LYS A 47 -13.96 -0.87 11.51
N HIS A 48 -12.87 -1.50 11.06
CA HIS A 48 -12.84 -2.24 9.80
C HIS A 48 -12.70 -3.75 10.08
N LYS A 49 -13.28 -4.59 9.22
CA LYS A 49 -13.22 -6.06 9.33
C LYS A 49 -11.79 -6.61 9.34
N LEU A 50 -10.84 -5.86 8.79
CA LEU A 50 -9.42 -6.22 8.83
C LEU A 50 -8.86 -6.22 10.25
N ASN A 51 -9.29 -5.30 11.12
CA ASN A 51 -8.68 -5.12 12.44
C ASN A 51 -8.63 -6.40 13.29
N PRO A 52 -9.74 -7.15 13.50
CA PRO A 52 -9.68 -8.39 14.27
C PRO A 52 -8.94 -9.53 13.55
N LEU A 53 -8.73 -9.43 12.24
CA LEU A 53 -8.08 -10.48 11.44
C LEU A 53 -6.57 -10.24 11.29
N TRP A 54 -6.14 -8.98 11.37
CA TRP A 54 -4.77 -8.56 11.10
C TRP A 54 -3.77 -9.25 12.00
N ASP A 55 -3.95 -9.17 13.32
CA ASP A 55 -3.04 -9.78 14.31
C ASP A 55 -3.25 -11.31 14.47
N GLY A 56 -3.89 -11.95 13.48
CA GLY A 56 -4.16 -13.39 13.45
C GLY A 56 -3.76 -14.02 12.11
N ASP A 57 -4.59 -14.93 11.59
CA ASP A 57 -4.25 -15.72 10.40
C ASP A 57 -3.98 -14.86 9.15
N LEU A 58 -4.53 -13.66 9.05
CA LEU A 58 -4.39 -12.82 7.87
C LEU A 58 -2.95 -12.40 7.62
N VAL A 59 -2.27 -11.85 8.64
CA VAL A 59 -0.89 -11.38 8.48
C VAL A 59 0.04 -12.54 8.18
N HIS A 60 -0.18 -13.70 8.81
CA HIS A 60 0.59 -14.92 8.56
C HIS A 60 0.44 -15.42 7.12
N ARG A 61 -0.78 -15.37 6.57
CA ARG A 61 -1.04 -15.73 5.16
C ARG A 61 -0.42 -14.75 4.19
N VAL A 62 -0.39 -13.46 4.53
CA VAL A 62 0.32 -12.44 3.74
C VAL A 62 1.82 -12.69 3.77
N HIS A 63 2.42 -12.95 4.93
CA HIS A 63 3.86 -13.26 5.04
C HIS A 63 4.23 -14.52 4.27
N ALA A 64 3.49 -15.62 4.44
CA ALA A 64 3.70 -16.84 3.68
C ALA A 64 3.62 -16.60 2.16
N CYS A 65 2.65 -15.79 1.72
CA CYS A 65 2.54 -15.40 0.32
C CYS A 65 3.76 -14.61 -0.19
N LEU A 66 4.34 -13.74 0.64
CA LEU A 66 5.54 -12.98 0.27
C LEU A 66 6.79 -13.86 0.25
N ASP A 67 6.91 -14.77 1.21
CA ASP A 67 8.02 -15.72 1.31
C ASP A 67 8.00 -16.75 0.16
N GLU A 68 6.82 -17.26 -0.22
CA GLU A 68 6.64 -18.12 -1.41
C GLU A 68 7.08 -17.46 -2.71
N LEU A 69 6.99 -16.12 -2.77
CA LEU A 69 7.37 -15.31 -3.92
C LEU A 69 8.81 -14.79 -3.83
N ASP A 70 9.58 -15.23 -2.81
CA ASP A 70 10.95 -14.79 -2.54
C ASP A 70 11.10 -13.25 -2.46
N VAL A 71 10.07 -12.58 -1.92
CA VAL A 71 10.08 -11.13 -1.74
C VAL A 71 10.90 -10.80 -0.51
N ASN A 72 11.96 -10.00 -0.65
CA ASN A 72 12.72 -9.49 0.47
C ASN A 72 11.99 -8.33 1.17
N TRP A 73 10.93 -8.65 1.92
CA TRP A 73 10.09 -7.70 2.64
C TRP A 73 10.67 -7.36 4.03
N THR A 74 10.28 -6.19 4.56
CA THR A 74 10.81 -5.64 5.83
C THR A 74 9.71 -5.32 6.83
N SER A 75 8.55 -4.85 6.36
CA SER A 75 7.37 -4.66 7.20
C SER A 75 6.10 -4.85 6.38
N THR A 76 5.02 -5.19 7.08
CA THR A 76 3.67 -5.20 6.54
C THR A 76 2.76 -4.50 7.54
N ASP A 77 1.95 -3.57 7.07
CA ASP A 77 1.07 -2.77 7.92
C ASP A 77 -0.27 -2.56 7.23
N ALA A 78 -1.36 -2.63 7.99
CA ALA A 78 -2.66 -2.20 7.51
C ALA A 78 -2.91 -0.76 7.95
N VAL A 79 -2.97 0.14 6.97
CA VAL A 79 -3.06 1.59 7.21
C VAL A 79 -4.12 2.21 6.34
N ARG A 80 -4.61 3.38 6.74
CA ARG A 80 -5.27 4.30 5.82
C ARG A 80 -4.23 5.22 5.22
N ILE A 81 -4.30 5.46 3.91
CA ILE A 81 -3.49 6.46 3.24
C ILE A 81 -4.36 7.36 2.37
N GLY A 82 -4.16 8.67 2.51
CA GLY A 82 -4.97 9.67 1.83
C GLY A 82 -4.33 11.04 1.91
N GLU A 83 -5.06 12.05 1.44
CA GLU A 83 -4.62 13.44 1.55
C GLU A 83 -4.59 13.87 3.02
N ALA A 84 -3.62 14.72 3.37
CA ALA A 84 -3.52 15.29 4.71
C ALA A 84 -4.80 16.06 5.07
N ARG A 85 -5.22 15.95 6.34
CA ARG A 85 -6.44 16.56 6.89
C ARG A 85 -7.76 16.00 6.33
N GLU A 86 -7.72 14.95 5.50
CA GLU A 86 -8.90 14.27 4.95
C GLU A 86 -8.92 12.77 5.33
N PRO A 87 -8.94 12.40 6.63
CA PRO A 87 -8.86 11.00 7.05
C PRO A 87 -10.05 10.13 6.59
N THR A 88 -11.22 10.75 6.36
CA THR A 88 -12.44 10.05 5.95
C THR A 88 -12.43 9.63 4.48
N SER A 89 -11.65 10.32 3.62
CA SER A 89 -11.48 9.97 2.21
C SER A 89 -10.27 9.04 1.98
N ALA A 90 -9.45 8.80 3.01
CA ALA A 90 -8.27 7.95 2.93
C ALA A 90 -8.64 6.47 2.72
N SER A 91 -8.04 5.85 1.71
CA SER A 91 -8.23 4.43 1.39
C SER A 91 -7.53 3.54 2.40
N ILE A 92 -8.13 2.40 2.75
CA ILE A 92 -7.46 1.35 3.53
C ILE A 92 -6.56 0.58 2.56
N ILE A 93 -5.31 0.35 2.95
CA ILE A 93 -4.36 -0.41 2.16
C ILE A 93 -3.63 -1.43 3.03
N LEU A 94 -3.29 -2.56 2.42
CA LEU A 94 -2.17 -3.38 2.86
C LEU A 94 -0.90 -2.74 2.33
N TRP A 95 -0.07 -2.22 3.23
CA TRP A 95 1.21 -1.62 2.90
C TRP A 95 2.34 -2.58 3.18
N ILE A 96 3.14 -2.87 2.16
CA ILE A 96 4.26 -3.80 2.21
C ILE A 96 5.53 -3.01 1.92
N CYS A 97 6.45 -2.97 2.88
CA CYS A 97 7.77 -2.37 2.73
C CYS A 97 8.76 -3.45 2.32
N VAL A 98 9.62 -3.15 1.35
CA VAL A 98 10.63 -4.07 0.82
C VAL A 98 12.02 -3.46 0.92
N VAL A 99 13.04 -4.31 0.93
CA VAL A 99 14.43 -3.85 0.88
C VAL A 99 14.63 -2.98 -0.37
N PRO A 100 15.28 -1.81 -0.26
CA PRO A 100 15.49 -0.95 -1.42
C PRO A 100 16.18 -1.69 -2.56
N LEU A 101 15.67 -1.52 -3.77
CA LEU A 101 16.19 -2.12 -5.01
C LEU A 101 16.13 -3.67 -5.05
N SER A 102 15.47 -4.33 -4.10
CA SER A 102 15.38 -5.79 -4.07
C SER A 102 14.25 -6.38 -4.92
N LEU A 103 13.32 -5.55 -5.42
CA LEU A 103 12.12 -6.02 -6.10
C LEU A 103 11.84 -5.20 -7.36
N SER A 104 11.63 -5.90 -8.49
CA SER A 104 11.22 -5.28 -9.75
C SER A 104 9.76 -4.80 -9.68
N ARG A 105 9.34 -3.97 -10.64
CA ARG A 105 7.93 -3.54 -10.71
C ARG A 105 7.03 -4.72 -11.04
N GLU A 106 7.47 -5.57 -11.96
CA GLU A 106 6.73 -6.73 -12.46
C GLU A 106 6.50 -7.75 -11.33
N ASP A 107 7.55 -8.07 -10.57
CA ASP A 107 7.46 -8.97 -9.42
C ASP A 107 6.67 -8.33 -8.28
N GLY A 108 6.85 -7.02 -8.06
CA GLY A 108 6.04 -6.26 -7.10
C GLY A 108 4.55 -6.27 -7.44
N CYS A 109 4.19 -6.18 -8.72
CA CYS A 109 2.80 -6.33 -9.16
C CYS A 109 2.30 -7.73 -8.85
N THR A 110 3.05 -8.78 -9.21
CA THR A 110 2.71 -10.18 -8.91
C THR A 110 2.45 -10.39 -7.43
N ALA A 111 3.37 -9.93 -6.56
CA ALA A 111 3.24 -10.01 -5.12
C ALA A 111 2.02 -9.25 -4.59
N ALA A 112 1.80 -8.01 -5.06
CA ALA A 112 0.68 -7.20 -4.62
C ALA A 112 -0.67 -7.83 -5.01
N PHE A 113 -0.78 -8.39 -6.22
CA PHE A 113 -2.00 -9.08 -6.66
C PHE A 113 -2.22 -10.39 -5.91
N ARG A 114 -1.17 -11.19 -5.66
CA ARG A 114 -1.28 -12.41 -4.85
C ARG A 114 -1.71 -12.11 -3.42
N CYS A 115 -1.15 -11.10 -2.78
CA CYS A 115 -1.59 -10.64 -1.46
C CYS A 115 -3.04 -10.15 -1.47
N ARG A 116 -3.50 -9.51 -2.56
CA ARG A 116 -4.91 -9.12 -2.70
C ARG A 116 -5.85 -10.33 -2.78
N GLU A 117 -5.44 -11.42 -3.42
CA GLU A 117 -6.25 -12.64 -3.41
C GLU A 117 -6.30 -13.26 -2.00
N VAL A 118 -5.21 -13.22 -1.23
CA VAL A 118 -5.23 -13.58 0.20
C VAL A 118 -6.26 -12.73 0.96
N LEU A 119 -6.26 -11.40 0.79
CA LEU A 119 -7.27 -10.54 1.43
C LEU A 119 -8.71 -10.96 1.08
N ARG A 120 -8.95 -11.36 -0.17
CA ARG A 120 -10.28 -11.81 -0.63
C ARG A 120 -10.71 -13.14 -0.02
N GLU A 121 -9.79 -14.05 0.27
CA GLU A 121 -10.09 -15.30 1.00
C GLU A 121 -10.71 -15.01 2.38
N PHE A 122 -10.34 -13.89 3.00
CA PHE A 122 -10.88 -13.38 4.26
C PHE A 122 -12.07 -12.42 4.08
N CYS A 123 -12.66 -12.40 2.89
CA CYS A 123 -13.75 -11.49 2.50
C CYS A 123 -13.38 -9.99 2.63
N ILE A 124 -12.11 -9.63 2.53
CA ILE A 124 -11.64 -8.24 2.48
C ILE A 124 -11.52 -7.79 1.02
N THR A 125 -12.34 -6.81 0.64
CA THR A 125 -12.56 -6.44 -0.78
C THR A 125 -12.51 -4.94 -1.04
N ASP A 126 -12.52 -4.13 0.02
CA ASP A 126 -12.52 -2.68 0.04
C ASP A 126 -11.16 -2.11 0.49
#